data_AF-A0A7W1IV26-F1
#
_entry.id   AF-A0A7W1IV26-F1
#
_cell.length_a   1.000
_cell.length_b   1.000
_cell.length_c   1.000
_cell.angle_alpha   90.00
_cell.angle_beta   90.00
_cell.angle_gamma   90.00
#
_symmetry.space_group_name_H-M   'P 1'
#
loop_
_entity.id
_entity.type
_entity.pdbx_description
1 polymer ?
#
loop_
_entity_poly.entity_id
_entity_poly.type
_entity_poly.pdbx_seq_one_letter_code
_entity_poly.pdbx_strand_id
1 'polypeptide(L)' 'MAGENGYDVGIEDAPSGWRVVIRDPAGQVVGERPFHDGAEARTYASTVRQHIYWLSPEKFREYYRV' A
#
# COMPACT_ATOMS: atom_id res chain seq x y z
N MET A 1 -4.92 -4.14 -10.88
CA MET A 1 -3.81 -3.61 -11.70
C MET A 1 -2.74 -3.15 -10.72
N ALA A 2 -1.56 -3.77 -10.73
CA ALA A 2 -0.45 -3.34 -9.89
C ALA A 2 -0.07 -1.90 -10.27
N GLY A 3 0.28 -1.05 -9.29
CA GLY A 3 0.71 0.32 -9.57
C GLY A 3 1.97 0.35 -10.43
N GLU A 4 2.27 1.49 -11.07
CA GLU A 4 3.45 1.70 -11.94
C GLU A 4 4.82 1.41 -11.27
N ASN A 5 4.82 1.20 -9.95
CA ASN A 5 5.95 0.85 -9.10
C ASN A 5 5.98 -0.63 -8.67
N GLY A 6 5.04 -1.44 -9.14
CA GLY A 6 4.89 -2.87 -8.85
C GLY A 6 4.34 -3.20 -7.45
N TYR A 7 4.14 -2.23 -6.58
CA TYR A 7 3.50 -2.47 -5.29
C TYR A 7 1.98 -2.52 -5.43
N ASP A 8 1.35 -3.37 -4.65
CA ASP A 8 -0.12 -3.51 -4.56
C ASP A 8 -0.61 -3.10 -3.18
N VAL A 9 -1.78 -2.44 -3.15
CA VAL A 9 -2.44 -2.05 -1.90
C VAL A 9 -3.81 -2.70 -1.87
N GLY A 10 -3.97 -3.69 -0.99
CA GLY A 10 -5.20 -4.44 -0.80
C GLY A 10 -5.94 -4.02 0.46
N ILE A 11 -7.26 -4.21 0.44
CA ILE A 11 -8.10 -4.17 1.64
C ILE A 11 -8.69 -5.56 1.79
N GLU A 12 -8.59 -6.13 2.97
CA GLU A 12 -9.01 -7.49 3.29
C GLU A 12 -9.93 -7.49 4.51
N ASP A 13 -10.87 -8.42 4.53
CA ASP A 13 -11.66 -8.73 5.71
C ASP A 13 -10.77 -9.41 6.77
N ALA A 14 -10.89 -8.95 8.01
CA ALA A 14 -10.19 -9.50 9.16
C ALA A 14 -11.21 -9.88 10.26
N PRO A 15 -10.87 -10.81 11.18
CA PRO A 15 -11.82 -11.31 12.19
C PRO A 15 -12.48 -10.22 13.05
N SER A 16 -11.84 -9.06 13.20
CA SER A 16 -12.30 -7.94 14.02
C SER A 16 -12.48 -6.64 13.22
N GLY A 17 -12.61 -6.72 11.89
CA GLY A 17 -12.79 -5.54 11.03
C GLY A 17 -12.09 -5.68 9.70
N TRP A 18 -11.27 -4.69 9.36
CA TRP A 18 -10.63 -4.56 8.06
C TRP A 18 -9.12 -4.52 8.22
N ARG A 19 -8.38 -5.01 7.22
CA ARG A 19 -6.93 -4.90 7.16
C ARG A 19 -6.51 -4.32 5.84
N VAL A 20 -5.66 -3.30 5.87
CA VAL A 20 -4.97 -2.82 4.67
C VAL A 20 -3.62 -3.50 4.59
N VAL A 21 -3.29 -4.06 3.44
CA VAL A 21 -2.03 -4.76 3.17
C VAL A 21 -1.31 -4.10 2.00
N ILE A 22 -0.01 -3.92 2.14
CA ILE A 22 0.88 -3.43 1.10
C ILE A 22 1.76 -4.60 0.70
N ARG A 23 1.71 -4.95 -0.59
CA ARG A 23 2.51 -6.02 -1.16
C ARG A 23 3.57 -5.48 -2.08
N ASP A 24 4.74 -6.09 -2.03
CA ASP A 24 5.79 -5.86 -3.02
C ASP A 24 5.44 -6.51 -4.38
N PRO A 25 6.26 -6.29 -5.43
CA PRO A 25 6.03 -6.89 -6.74
C PRO A 25 6.10 -8.43 -6.76
N ALA A 26 6.71 -9.06 -5.76
CA ALA A 26 6.74 -10.51 -5.58
C ALA A 26 5.49 -11.03 -4.82
N GLY A 27 4.60 -10.14 -4.41
CA GLY A 27 3.38 -10.45 -3.66
C GLY A 27 3.58 -10.58 -2.15
N GLN A 28 4.79 -10.31 -1.62
CA GLN A 28 5.08 -10.38 -0.20
C GLN A 28 4.51 -9.18 0.54
N VAL A 29 3.91 -9.42 1.71
CA VAL A 29 3.40 -8.34 2.56
C VAL A 29 4.58 -7.63 3.20
N VAL A 30 4.78 -6.37 2.82
CA VAL A 30 5.83 -5.49 3.36
C VAL A 30 5.29 -4.47 4.36
N GLY A 31 3.96 -4.36 4.46
CA GLY A 31 3.29 -3.55 5.46
C GLY A 31 1.84 -3.96 5.61
N GLU A 32 1.34 -3.92 6.83
CA GLU A 32 -0.07 -4.16 7.11
C GLU A 32 -0.56 -3.29 8.26
N ARG A 33 -1.85 -2.93 8.23
CA ARG A 33 -2.49 -2.16 9.29
C ARG A 33 -3.95 -2.56 9.49
N PRO A 34 -4.36 -2.88 10.74
CA PRO A 34 -5.76 -3.16 11.06
C PRO A 34 -6.57 -1.87 11.22
N PHE A 35 -7.87 -1.97 10.92
CA PHE A 35 -8.88 -0.92 11.03
C PHE A 35 -10.19 -1.51 11.55
N HIS A 36 -10.90 -0.75 12.37
CA HIS A 36 -12.23 -1.15 12.87
C HIS A 36 -13.35 -0.73 11.92
N ASP A 37 -13.14 0.34 11.13
CA ASP A 37 -14.09 0.84 10.14
C ASP A 37 -13.56 0.65 8.71
N GLY A 38 -14.41 0.12 7.84
CA GLY A 38 -14.11 -0.04 6.42
C GLY A 38 -13.95 1.30 5.69
N ALA A 39 -14.60 2.37 6.14
CA ALA A 39 -14.41 3.69 5.57
C ALA A 39 -13.01 4.26 5.88
N GLU A 40 -12.52 4.06 7.10
CA GLU A 40 -11.13 4.39 7.47
C GLU A 40 -10.12 3.56 6.66
N ALA A 41 -10.36 2.25 6.54
CA ALA A 41 -9.50 1.37 5.74
C ALA A 41 -9.42 1.79 4.27
N ARG A 42 -10.56 2.15 3.66
CA ARG A 42 -10.61 2.66 2.28
C ARG A 42 -9.91 4.00 2.13
N THR A 43 -10.12 4.91 3.08
CA THR A 43 -9.45 6.22 3.09
C THR A 43 -7.94 6.04 3.14
N TYR A 44 -7.45 5.24 4.10
CA TYR A 44 -6.04 4.95 4.24
C TYR A 44 -5.46 4.28 2.98
N ALA A 45 -6.10 3.23 2.46
CA ALA A 45 -5.66 2.55 1.27
C ALA A 45 -5.61 3.49 0.05
N SER A 46 -6.57 4.39 -0.10
CA SER A 46 -6.57 5.41 -1.15
C SER A 46 -5.39 6.38 -0.99
N THR A 47 -5.15 6.88 0.22
CA THR A 47 -3.99 7.74 0.50
C THR A 47 -2.68 7.03 0.19
N VAL A 48 -2.53 5.78 0.62
CA VAL A 48 -1.33 4.98 0.31
C VAL A 48 -1.20 4.79 -1.19
N ARG A 49 -2.24 4.40 -1.93
CA ARG A 49 -2.18 4.26 -3.40
C ARG A 49 -1.75 5.55 -4.10
N GLN A 50 -2.21 6.70 -3.59
CA GLN A 50 -1.80 8.01 -4.09
C GLN A 50 -0.35 8.36 -3.80
N HIS A 51 0.33 7.67 -2.88
CA HIS A 51 1.72 8.00 -2.51
C HIS A 51 2.66 6.80 -2.67
N ILE A 52 2.15 5.62 -3.02
CA ILE A 52 2.97 4.41 -3.08
C ILE A 52 4.03 4.51 -4.17
N TYR A 53 3.81 5.33 -5.21
CA TYR A 53 4.82 5.63 -6.22
C TYR A 53 6.12 6.20 -5.63
N TRP A 54 6.10 6.83 -4.45
CA TRP A 54 7.29 7.26 -3.72
C TRP A 54 8.15 6.10 -3.21
N LEU A 55 7.56 4.90 -3.04
CA LEU A 55 8.27 3.67 -2.71
C LEU A 55 8.89 2.99 -3.94
N SER A 56 8.68 3.52 -5.15
CA SER A 56 9.44 3.06 -6.31
C SER A 56 10.93 3.36 -6.08
N PRO A 57 11.83 2.37 -6.20
CA PRO A 57 13.27 2.60 -6.15
C PRO A 57 13.72 3.67 -7.16
N GLU A 58 13.05 3.75 -8.30
CA GLU A 58 13.34 4.74 -9.34
C GLU A 58 12.98 6.15 -8.89
N LYS A 59 11.80 6.35 -8.31
CA LYS A 59 11.39 7.66 -7.76
C LYS A 59 12.19 8.06 -6.54
N PHE A 60 12.57 7.09 -5.70
CA PHE A 60 13.49 7.31 -4.59
C PHE A 60 14.85 7.80 -5.08
N ARG A 61 15.44 7.14 -6.08
CA ARG A 61 16.72 7.55 -6.71
C ARG A 61 16.61 8.92 -7.38
N GLU A 62 15.51 9.19 -8.08
CA GLU A 62 15.24 10.49 -8.70
C GLU A 62 15.22 11.62 -7.66
N TYR A 63 14.55 11.42 -6.53
CA TYR A 63 14.38 12.44 -5.49
C TYR A 63 15.66 12.66 -4.67
N TYR A 64 16.32 11.58 -4.25
CA TYR A 64 17.52 11.66 -3.40
C TYR A 64 18.82 11.76 -4.18
N ARG A 65 18.79 11.69 -5.52
CA ARG A 65 19.95 11.73 -6.41
C ARG A 65 21.05 10.74 -6.00
N VAL A 66 20.64 9.51 -5.65
CA VAL A 66 21.50 8.38 -5.27
C VAL A 66 21.59 7.34 -6.37
#